data_AF-A0A4Y4CYF4-F1
#
_entry.id   AF-A0A4Y4CYF4-F1
#
_cell.length_a   1.000
_cell.length_b   1.000
_cell.length_c   1.000
_cell.angle_alpha   90.00
_cell.angle_beta   90.00
_cell.angle_gamma   90.00
#
_symmetry.space_group_name_H-M   'P 1'
#
loop_
_entity.id
_entity.type
_entity.pdbx_description
1 polymer ?
#
loop_
_entity_poly.entity_id
_entity_poly.type
_entity_poly.pdbx_seq_one_letter_code
_entity_poly.pdbx_strand_id
1 'polypeptide(L)'
;MIKKALVTAGLSLAALSATAGTVDGQIYARYDATGTQIGSTVDHLRFTVGTNGIVKIDILSWESDPVSDAPSDVNGDGEIAFLDTYLYLFRDDGNLDSADYIAHNDDSDGTYADGSIWRTDSYLELNLAAGNYLLAIGAYDLGMDEAILRENRDNFYPIRCDIAGPDCTSTATASDHGDYRVSFSSNVSLTGDGKVPEPAALGMLGLGLAGLALWRRKKA
;
A
#
# COMPACT_ATOMS: atom_id res chain seq x y z
N MET A 1 -3.26 -59.91 -19.04
CA MET A 1 -3.29 -59.37 -17.66
C MET A 1 -2.75 -57.95 -17.70
N ILE A 2 -3.61 -56.93 -17.60
CA ILE A 2 -3.18 -55.53 -17.45
C ILE A 2 -4.00 -54.95 -16.30
N LYS A 3 -3.35 -54.77 -15.15
CA LYS A 3 -3.94 -54.14 -13.96
C LYS A 3 -3.93 -52.63 -14.19
N LYS A 4 -5.11 -52.01 -14.29
CA LYS A 4 -5.25 -50.55 -14.25
C LYS A 4 -5.11 -50.10 -12.80
N ALA A 5 -4.02 -49.43 -12.48
CA ALA A 5 -3.86 -48.71 -11.22
C ALA A 5 -4.65 -47.39 -11.32
N LEU A 6 -5.65 -47.24 -10.45
CA LEU A 6 -6.34 -45.98 -10.22
C LEU A 6 -5.49 -45.19 -9.22
N VAL A 7 -4.90 -44.07 -9.64
CA VAL A 7 -4.23 -43.13 -8.74
C VAL A 7 -5.26 -42.09 -8.34
N THR A 8 -5.79 -42.21 -7.13
CA THR A 8 -6.65 -41.19 -6.53
C THR A 8 -5.76 -40.08 -6.01
N ALA A 9 -5.71 -38.96 -6.72
CA ALA A 9 -5.06 -37.74 -6.22
C ALA A 9 -5.95 -37.15 -5.11
N GLY A 10 -5.52 -37.28 -3.86
CA GLY A 10 -6.14 -36.59 -2.74
C GLY A 10 -5.90 -35.09 -2.86
N LEU A 11 -6.98 -34.32 -3.01
CA LEU A 11 -6.93 -32.86 -2.90
C LEU A 11 -6.76 -32.52 -1.42
N SER A 12 -5.53 -32.23 -1.00
CA SER A 12 -5.26 -31.62 0.30
C SER A 12 -5.74 -30.17 0.24
N LEU A 13 -6.89 -29.86 0.83
CA LEU A 13 -7.22 -28.47 1.17
C LEU A 13 -6.25 -28.05 2.27
N ALA A 14 -5.19 -27.33 1.90
CA ALA A 14 -4.44 -26.55 2.86
C ALA A 14 -5.38 -25.45 3.37
N ALA A 15 -5.79 -25.55 4.63
CA ALA A 15 -6.44 -24.42 5.29
C ALA A 15 -5.43 -23.26 5.30
N LEU A 16 -5.74 -22.17 4.60
CA LEU A 16 -4.98 -20.93 4.75
C LEU A 16 -5.22 -20.45 6.18
N SER A 17 -4.20 -20.56 7.03
CA SER A 17 -4.21 -19.91 8.33
C SER A 17 -4.15 -18.41 8.10
N ALA A 18 -5.18 -17.68 8.55
CA ALA A 18 -5.15 -16.23 8.58
C ALA A 18 -4.10 -15.80 9.64
N THR A 19 -3.12 -15.01 9.22
CA THR A 19 -2.09 -14.44 10.08
C THR A 19 -2.26 -12.94 10.04
N ALA A 20 -2.28 -12.29 11.20
CA ALA A 20 -2.12 -10.84 11.26
C ALA A 20 -0.84 -10.49 10.47
N GLY A 21 -1.01 -9.64 9.46
CA GLY A 21 0.05 -9.28 8.53
C GLY A 21 0.27 -7.78 8.61
N THR A 22 1.54 -7.39 8.64
CA THR A 22 1.97 -6.02 8.39
C THR A 22 2.54 -5.95 6.98
N VAL A 23 2.33 -4.83 6.29
CA VAL A 23 2.95 -4.55 4.99
C VAL A 23 3.53 -3.15 5.05
N ASP A 24 4.83 -3.02 4.77
CA ASP A 24 5.49 -1.73 4.59
C ASP A 24 5.36 -1.28 3.12
N GLY A 25 5.02 -0.01 2.92
CA GLY A 25 4.82 0.61 1.61
C GLY A 25 5.36 2.03 1.56
N GLN A 26 5.40 2.57 0.35
CA GLN A 26 5.90 3.93 0.09
C GLN A 26 4.97 4.60 -0.91
N ILE A 27 4.52 5.81 -0.59
CA ILE A 27 3.78 6.66 -1.52
C ILE A 27 4.76 7.64 -2.15
N TYR A 28 4.96 7.54 -3.46
CA TYR A 28 5.94 8.35 -4.18
C TYR A 28 5.33 9.66 -4.68
N ALA A 29 6.08 10.76 -4.52
CA ALA A 29 5.75 12.02 -5.16
C ALA A 29 5.83 11.91 -6.69
N ARG A 30 4.93 12.60 -7.37
CA ARG A 30 4.89 12.68 -8.84
C ARG A 30 5.31 14.06 -9.29
N TYR A 31 6.18 14.11 -10.29
CA TYR A 31 6.72 15.36 -10.82
C TYR A 31 6.40 15.50 -12.32
N ASP A 32 6.17 16.73 -12.75
CA ASP A 32 6.13 17.06 -14.16
C ASP A 32 7.55 17.15 -14.77
N ALA A 33 7.63 17.44 -16.08
CA ALA A 33 8.91 17.56 -16.79
C ALA A 33 9.78 18.74 -16.30
N THR A 34 9.25 19.66 -15.51
CA THR A 34 9.98 20.80 -14.93
C THR A 34 10.49 20.52 -13.52
N GLY A 35 10.14 19.37 -12.93
CA GLY A 35 10.45 19.03 -11.54
C GLY A 35 9.47 19.62 -10.53
N THR A 36 8.31 20.10 -10.97
CA THR A 36 7.24 20.56 -10.07
C THR A 36 6.42 19.36 -9.61
N GLN A 37 6.16 19.25 -8.31
CA GLN A 37 5.30 18.20 -7.77
C GLN A 37 3.84 18.45 -8.20
N ILE A 38 3.24 17.43 -8.80
CA ILE A 38 1.89 17.47 -9.39
C ILE A 38 0.94 16.44 -8.76
N GLY A 39 1.40 15.73 -7.72
CA GLY A 39 0.63 14.63 -7.15
C GLY A 39 1.49 13.66 -6.36
N SER A 40 0.88 12.54 -6.02
CA SER A 40 1.54 11.34 -5.48
C SER A 40 0.92 10.06 -6.06
N THR A 41 1.59 8.93 -5.90
CA THR A 41 1.03 7.62 -6.25
C THR A 41 -0.04 7.20 -5.24
N VAL A 42 -0.85 6.21 -5.60
CA VAL A 42 -1.72 5.52 -4.65
C VAL A 42 -1.46 4.02 -4.79
N ASP A 43 -1.16 3.40 -3.65
CA ASP A 43 -0.92 1.97 -3.58
C ASP A 43 -2.24 1.20 -3.50
N HIS A 44 -2.33 0.09 -4.22
CA HIS A 44 -3.42 -0.88 -4.06
C HIS A 44 -2.89 -2.15 -3.44
N LEU A 45 -3.44 -2.49 -2.29
CA LEU A 45 -3.17 -3.71 -1.56
C LEU A 45 -4.40 -4.62 -1.62
N ARG A 46 -4.22 -5.85 -2.11
CA ARG A 46 -5.29 -6.84 -2.19
C ARG A 46 -5.23 -7.80 -1.01
N PHE A 47 -6.40 -8.11 -0.47
CA PHE A 47 -6.52 -9.03 0.66
C PHE A 47 -7.83 -9.82 0.62
N THR A 48 -7.85 -10.94 1.33
CA THR A 48 -9.00 -11.83 1.45
C THR A 48 -9.42 -11.95 2.91
N VAL A 49 -10.70 -11.73 3.17
CA VAL A 49 -11.35 -12.03 4.46
C VAL A 49 -11.82 -13.47 4.43
N GLY A 50 -11.27 -14.32 5.30
CA GLY A 50 -11.57 -15.76 5.29
C GLY A 50 -12.95 -16.12 5.85
N THR A 51 -13.44 -15.33 6.80
CA THR A 51 -14.73 -15.54 7.49
C THR A 51 -15.37 -14.20 7.81
N ASN A 52 -16.69 -14.13 7.73
CA ASN A 52 -17.45 -12.94 8.12
C ASN A 52 -17.04 -12.46 9.51
N GLY A 53 -16.77 -11.17 9.67
CA GLY A 53 -16.41 -10.61 10.96
C GLY A 53 -15.79 -9.22 10.86
N ILE A 54 -15.41 -8.70 12.03
CA ILE A 54 -14.75 -7.40 12.14
C ILE A 54 -13.36 -7.50 11.52
N VAL A 55 -13.07 -6.59 10.61
CA VAL A 55 -11.75 -6.36 10.02
C VAL A 55 -11.26 -4.99 10.48
N LYS A 56 -10.02 -4.96 10.96
CA LYS A 56 -9.31 -3.74 11.34
C LYS A 56 -8.16 -3.52 10.36
N ILE A 57 -8.04 -2.31 9.86
CA ILE A 57 -6.96 -1.85 8.99
C ILE A 57 -6.42 -0.59 9.65
N ASP A 58 -5.16 -0.66 10.08
CA ASP A 58 -4.48 0.41 10.80
C ASP A 58 -3.25 0.84 9.99
N ILE A 59 -2.98 2.14 9.93
CA ILE A 59 -1.85 2.69 9.18
C ILE A 59 -0.97 3.47 10.14
N LEU A 60 0.32 3.17 10.11
CA LEU A 60 1.36 3.93 10.78
C LEU A 60 2.15 4.69 9.73
N SER A 61 2.09 6.02 9.72
CA SER A 61 2.88 6.88 8.82
C SER A 61 3.34 8.17 9.48
N TRP A 62 2.59 8.76 10.40
CA TRP A 62 2.87 10.11 10.89
C TRP A 62 4.06 10.18 11.85
N GLU A 63 5.02 11.06 11.55
CA GLU A 63 6.31 11.12 12.25
C GLU A 63 6.63 12.47 12.92
N SER A 64 5.62 13.34 13.08
CA SER A 64 5.75 14.54 13.91
C SER A 64 4.99 14.40 15.22
N ASP A 65 5.69 14.52 16.35
CA ASP A 65 5.07 14.52 17.67
C ASP A 65 4.07 15.67 17.79
N PRO A 66 2.80 15.42 18.13
CA PRO A 66 1.76 16.44 18.05
C PRO A 66 1.82 17.52 19.15
N VAL A 67 2.66 17.33 20.17
CA VAL A 67 2.80 18.26 21.30
C VAL A 67 4.04 19.14 21.13
N SER A 68 5.15 18.52 20.76
CA SER A 68 6.46 19.16 20.64
C SER A 68 6.84 19.52 19.20
N ASP A 69 6.14 18.97 18.22
CA ASP A 69 6.49 18.97 16.78
C ASP A 69 7.84 18.29 16.50
N ALA A 70 8.42 17.59 17.48
CA ALA A 70 9.69 16.92 17.28
C ALA A 70 9.53 15.70 16.34
N PRO A 71 10.50 15.45 15.45
CA PRO A 71 10.52 14.25 14.63
C PRO A 71 10.60 12.99 15.49
N SER A 72 9.87 11.95 15.09
CA SER A 72 9.91 10.62 15.69
C SER A 72 9.82 9.57 14.59
N ASP A 73 10.91 8.82 14.40
CA ASP A 73 10.95 7.66 13.51
C ASP A 73 10.10 6.54 14.13
N VAL A 74 8.85 6.43 13.70
CA VAL A 74 7.87 5.47 14.27
C VAL A 74 7.95 4.12 13.59
N ASN A 75 8.47 4.07 12.37
CA ASN A 75 8.45 2.89 11.52
C ASN A 75 9.79 2.10 11.56
N GLY A 76 10.87 2.73 12.03
CA GLY A 76 12.22 2.21 12.24
C GLY A 76 13.11 2.19 10.99
N ASP A 77 12.82 3.01 9.98
CA ASP A 77 13.56 3.04 8.70
C ASP A 77 14.78 3.97 8.72
N GLY A 78 14.92 4.81 9.75
CA GLY A 78 16.04 5.72 9.94
C GLY A 78 15.94 7.03 9.15
N GLU A 79 14.80 7.33 8.55
CA GLU A 79 14.47 8.64 8.00
C GLU A 79 13.21 9.23 8.65
N ILE A 80 12.86 10.46 8.26
CA ILE A 80 11.56 11.05 8.62
C ILE A 80 10.91 11.47 7.32
N ALA A 81 10.08 10.60 6.78
CA ALA A 81 9.43 10.75 5.49
C ALA A 81 8.02 10.19 5.60
N PHE A 82 7.04 11.07 5.67
CA PHE A 82 5.69 10.70 6.11
C PHE A 82 4.61 11.40 5.30
N LEU A 83 3.38 10.95 5.52
CA LEU A 83 2.19 11.52 4.93
C LEU A 83 1.02 11.51 5.92
N ASP A 84 0.08 12.42 5.71
CA ASP A 84 -1.28 12.26 6.21
C ASP A 84 -1.98 11.24 5.30
N THR A 85 -2.42 10.12 5.87
CA THR A 85 -2.83 8.94 5.10
C THR A 85 -4.31 8.95 4.82
N TYR A 86 -4.71 8.50 3.64
CA TYR A 86 -6.12 8.40 3.23
C TYR A 86 -6.39 7.01 2.63
N LEU A 87 -7.38 6.33 3.17
CA LEU A 87 -7.79 4.99 2.78
C LEU A 87 -9.08 4.99 1.99
N TYR A 88 -9.14 4.20 0.92
CA TYR A 88 -10.40 3.72 0.33
C TYR A 88 -10.44 2.20 0.32
N LEU A 89 -11.56 1.63 0.75
CA LEU A 89 -11.82 0.20 0.72
C LEU A 89 -12.86 -0.14 -0.34
N PHE A 90 -12.51 -1.11 -1.17
CA PHE A 90 -13.33 -1.62 -2.27
C PHE A 90 -13.51 -3.14 -2.14
N ARG A 91 -14.63 -3.65 -2.66
CA ARG A 91 -14.75 -5.07 -3.03
C ARG A 91 -13.82 -5.35 -4.21
N ASP A 92 -13.31 -6.57 -4.28
CA ASP A 92 -12.51 -7.02 -5.43
C ASP A 92 -13.25 -8.14 -6.16
N ASP A 93 -14.02 -7.76 -7.18
CA ASP A 93 -14.72 -8.68 -8.08
C ASP A 93 -13.89 -9.03 -9.34
N GLY A 94 -12.68 -8.49 -9.42
CA GLY A 94 -11.77 -8.60 -10.57
C GLY A 94 -11.69 -7.34 -11.44
N ASN A 95 -12.64 -6.40 -11.35
CA ASN A 95 -12.58 -5.12 -12.06
C ASN A 95 -12.90 -3.96 -11.10
N LEU A 96 -11.89 -3.20 -10.70
CA LEU A 96 -12.09 -2.08 -9.79
C LEU A 96 -12.88 -0.95 -10.45
N ASP A 97 -14.05 -0.64 -9.91
CA ASP A 97 -14.83 0.55 -10.26
C ASP A 97 -15.56 1.17 -9.05
N SER A 98 -16.28 2.26 -9.28
CA SER A 98 -16.99 2.98 -8.20
C SER A 98 -18.09 2.18 -7.50
N ALA A 99 -18.63 1.12 -8.12
CA ALA A 99 -19.64 0.26 -7.52
C ALA A 99 -19.05 -0.71 -6.48
N ASP A 100 -17.72 -0.86 -6.47
CA ASP A 100 -17.02 -1.65 -5.47
C ASP A 100 -16.81 -0.93 -4.15
N TYR A 101 -17.00 0.39 -4.12
CA TYR A 101 -16.76 1.23 -2.94
C TYR A 101 -17.51 0.71 -1.71
N ILE A 102 -16.80 0.62 -0.58
CA ILE A 102 -17.33 0.21 0.72
C ILE A 102 -17.25 1.36 1.71
N ALA A 103 -16.04 1.89 1.92
CA ALA A 103 -15.73 2.86 2.96
C ALA A 103 -14.45 3.62 2.63
N HIS A 104 -14.22 4.73 3.31
CA HIS A 104 -12.97 5.47 3.30
C HIS A 104 -12.75 6.12 4.66
N ASN A 105 -11.51 6.54 4.93
CA ASN A 105 -11.13 7.24 6.15
C ASN A 105 -9.80 7.98 5.93
N ASP A 106 -9.64 9.15 6.52
CA ASP A 106 -8.43 9.98 6.52
C ASP A 106 -7.80 10.17 7.91
N ASP A 107 -8.60 10.20 8.98
CA ASP A 107 -8.10 10.39 10.35
C ASP A 107 -8.56 9.29 11.33
N SER A 108 -7.79 9.04 12.40
CA SER A 108 -8.17 8.18 13.53
C SER A 108 -8.03 8.90 14.87
N ASP A 109 -9.11 8.95 15.65
CA ASP A 109 -9.07 9.50 17.02
C ASP A 109 -8.61 8.48 18.09
N GLY A 110 -8.22 7.25 17.73
CA GLY A 110 -8.19 6.13 18.70
C GLY A 110 -7.28 4.92 18.45
N THR A 111 -6.35 4.95 17.49
CA THR A 111 -5.54 3.76 17.15
C THR A 111 -4.05 3.94 17.38
N TYR A 112 -3.64 3.91 18.65
CA TYR A 112 -2.22 3.98 19.05
C TYR A 112 -1.59 2.60 19.29
N ALA A 113 -2.32 1.52 19.00
CA ALA A 113 -1.86 0.15 19.30
C ALA A 113 -0.79 -0.34 18.31
N ASP A 114 -0.72 0.26 17.13
CA ASP A 114 0.26 0.01 16.08
C ASP A 114 1.53 0.87 16.20
N GLY A 115 1.53 1.85 17.10
CA GLY A 115 2.63 2.80 17.29
C GLY A 115 2.33 4.21 16.80
N SER A 116 1.12 4.45 16.27
CA SER A 116 0.71 5.79 15.83
C SER A 116 0.88 6.80 16.96
N ILE A 117 1.25 8.02 16.59
CA ILE A 117 1.47 9.12 17.55
C ILE A 117 0.49 10.26 17.32
N TRP A 118 -0.26 10.24 16.21
CA TRP A 118 -1.22 11.27 15.88
C TRP A 118 -2.41 10.76 15.08
N ARG A 119 -3.43 11.62 14.91
CA ARG A 119 -4.69 11.24 14.28
C ARG A 119 -4.65 11.15 12.75
N THR A 120 -3.63 11.70 12.10
CA THR A 120 -3.41 11.66 10.64
C THR A 120 -3.03 10.27 10.12
N ASP A 121 -2.88 9.33 11.04
CA ASP A 121 -2.78 7.91 10.78
C ASP A 121 -4.19 7.33 10.61
N SER A 122 -4.51 6.92 9.39
CA SER A 122 -5.86 6.45 9.03
C SER A 122 -6.19 5.07 9.59
N TYR A 123 -7.46 4.88 9.94
CA TYR A 123 -7.96 3.61 10.48
C TYR A 123 -9.34 3.22 9.92
N LEU A 124 -9.55 1.92 9.70
CA LEU A 124 -10.86 1.36 9.37
C LEU A 124 -11.20 0.17 10.28
N GLU A 125 -12.41 0.18 10.85
CA GLU A 125 -12.99 -0.97 11.57
C GLU A 125 -14.39 -1.26 11.04
N LEU A 126 -14.53 -2.37 10.30
CA LEU A 126 -15.75 -2.70 9.58
C LEU A 126 -16.09 -4.18 9.70
N ASN A 127 -17.38 -4.52 9.74
CA ASN A 127 -17.81 -5.92 9.62
C ASN A 127 -17.88 -6.29 8.14
N LEU A 128 -16.94 -7.12 7.69
CA LEU A 128 -16.82 -7.55 6.29
C LEU A 128 -17.31 -8.99 6.13
N ALA A 129 -17.95 -9.28 5.01
CA ALA A 129 -18.24 -10.65 4.61
C ALA A 129 -16.96 -11.35 4.12
N ALA A 130 -16.93 -12.67 4.15
CA ALA A 130 -15.87 -13.43 3.50
C ALA A 130 -15.82 -13.08 2.00
N GLY A 131 -14.64 -12.78 1.48
CA GLY A 131 -14.47 -12.27 0.13
C GLY A 131 -13.13 -11.59 -0.09
N ASN A 132 -12.91 -11.12 -1.33
CA ASN A 132 -11.73 -10.38 -1.72
C ASN A 132 -12.01 -8.87 -1.70
N TYR A 133 -10.98 -8.13 -1.35
CA TYR A 133 -11.04 -6.69 -1.16
C TYR A 133 -9.76 -6.04 -1.68
N LEU A 134 -9.89 -4.76 -2.02
CA LEU A 134 -8.78 -3.89 -2.40
C LEU A 134 -8.79 -2.67 -1.49
N LEU A 135 -7.65 -2.42 -0.85
CA LEU A 135 -7.38 -1.21 -0.10
C LEU A 135 -6.54 -0.29 -0.97
N ALA A 136 -7.04 0.90 -1.25
CA ALA A 136 -6.25 1.98 -1.83
C ALA A 136 -5.71 2.86 -0.68
N ILE A 137 -4.41 3.12 -0.70
CA ILE A 137 -3.68 3.91 0.29
C ILE A 137 -3.01 5.05 -0.45
N GLY A 138 -3.30 6.29 -0.06
CA GLY A 138 -2.67 7.49 -0.61
C GLY A 138 -2.51 8.55 0.45
N ALA A 139 -2.07 9.74 0.04
CA ALA A 139 -2.00 10.89 0.93
C ALA A 139 -3.30 11.71 0.93
N TYR A 140 -3.55 12.52 1.95
CA TYR A 140 -4.60 13.55 1.96
C TYR A 140 -4.25 14.71 1.00
N ASP A 141 -5.19 15.31 0.26
CA ASP A 141 -6.62 14.99 0.07
C ASP A 141 -6.78 13.97 -1.07
N LEU A 142 -7.54 12.89 -0.87
CA LEU A 142 -7.69 11.80 -1.86
C LEU A 142 -9.15 11.60 -2.28
N GLY A 143 -9.41 11.79 -3.57
CA GLY A 143 -10.68 11.47 -4.22
C GLY A 143 -10.83 9.98 -4.56
N MET A 144 -12.07 9.50 -4.67
CA MET A 144 -12.33 8.11 -5.08
C MET A 144 -11.86 7.81 -6.51
N ASP A 145 -11.98 8.76 -7.45
CA ASP A 145 -11.47 8.59 -8.82
C ASP A 145 -9.95 8.44 -8.82
N GLU A 146 -9.25 9.23 -8.01
CA GLU A 146 -7.80 9.16 -7.80
C GLU A 146 -7.40 7.83 -7.17
N ALA A 147 -8.14 7.39 -6.15
CA ALA A 147 -7.94 6.10 -5.50
C ALA A 147 -8.06 4.95 -6.50
N ILE A 148 -9.06 4.97 -7.39
CA ILE A 148 -9.23 3.96 -8.45
C ILE A 148 -8.12 4.04 -9.51
N LEU A 149 -7.74 5.25 -9.92
CA LEU A 149 -6.74 5.51 -10.97
C LEU A 149 -5.29 5.39 -10.51
N ARG A 150 -5.06 5.20 -9.21
CA ARG A 150 -3.74 5.08 -8.57
C ARG A 150 -2.91 6.38 -8.53
N GLU A 151 -3.58 7.52 -8.62
CA GLU A 151 -2.92 8.83 -8.76
C GLU A 151 -3.66 9.89 -7.95
N ASN A 152 -3.02 10.39 -6.88
CA ASN A 152 -3.49 11.58 -6.17
C ASN A 152 -2.97 12.84 -6.88
N ARG A 153 -3.82 13.87 -7.03
CA ARG A 153 -3.47 15.17 -7.63
C ARG A 153 -3.09 16.24 -6.59
N ASP A 154 -3.33 16.01 -5.30
CA ASP A 154 -2.81 16.87 -4.24
C ASP A 154 -1.28 16.78 -4.19
N ASN A 155 -0.63 17.92 -3.96
CA ASN A 155 0.81 18.07 -4.07
C ASN A 155 1.48 18.51 -2.76
N PHE A 156 0.78 18.42 -1.62
CA PHE A 156 1.35 18.73 -0.33
C PHE A 156 2.23 17.58 0.19
N TYR A 157 1.71 16.35 0.14
CA TYR A 157 2.40 15.14 0.57
C TYR A 157 3.02 14.37 -0.60
N PRO A 158 4.08 13.58 -0.35
CA PRO A 158 4.73 13.32 0.95
C PRO A 158 5.72 14.42 1.36
N ILE A 159 6.01 14.49 2.66
CA ILE A 159 6.93 15.47 3.25
C ILE A 159 7.98 14.78 4.11
N ARG A 160 9.09 15.49 4.36
CA ARG A 160 10.18 15.05 5.22
C ARG A 160 10.74 16.18 6.07
N CYS A 161 11.35 15.85 7.20
CA CYS A 161 12.11 16.78 8.03
C CYS A 161 13.45 16.16 8.48
N ASP A 162 14.27 16.93 9.20
CA ASP A 162 15.53 16.41 9.77
C ASP A 162 15.22 15.60 11.03
N ILE A 163 15.66 14.34 11.08
CA ILE A 163 15.51 13.45 12.24
C ILE A 163 16.15 14.00 13.52
N ALA A 164 17.14 14.89 13.40
CA ALA A 164 17.76 15.58 14.54
C ALA A 164 17.18 16.98 14.80
N GLY A 165 16.15 17.37 14.04
CA GLY A 165 15.49 18.67 14.11
C GLY A 165 14.70 18.85 15.42
N PRO A 166 14.52 20.10 15.89
CA PRO A 166 13.67 20.38 17.04
C PRO A 166 12.18 20.47 16.67
N ASP A 167 11.85 20.67 15.39
CA ASP A 167 10.52 20.91 14.85
C ASP A 167 10.40 20.33 13.42
N CYS A 168 9.34 19.57 13.16
CA CYS A 168 9.17 18.80 11.94
C CYS A 168 8.18 19.47 10.97
N THR A 169 6.95 19.78 11.38
CA THR A 169 5.94 20.33 10.45
C THR A 169 6.27 21.75 9.98
N SER A 170 6.93 22.56 10.82
CA SER A 170 7.39 23.91 10.47
C SER A 170 8.57 23.93 9.49
N THR A 171 9.42 22.90 9.52
CA THR A 171 10.63 22.79 8.69
C THR A 171 10.49 21.77 7.56
N ALA A 172 9.34 21.11 7.47
CA ALA A 172 9.04 20.09 6.50
C ALA A 172 9.29 20.60 5.08
N THR A 173 9.92 19.75 4.28
CA THR A 173 10.14 19.96 2.85
C THR A 173 9.52 18.82 2.08
N ALA A 174 9.26 19.04 0.79
CA ALA A 174 8.79 17.97 -0.08
C ALA A 174 9.74 16.77 -0.05
N SER A 175 9.17 15.58 0.03
CA SER A 175 9.90 14.31 -0.07
C SER A 175 9.59 13.64 -1.42
N ASP A 176 10.47 12.79 -1.90
CA ASP A 176 10.21 11.94 -3.07
C ASP A 176 9.34 10.73 -2.73
N HIS A 177 9.25 10.37 -1.45
CA HIS A 177 8.32 9.37 -0.93
C HIS A 177 7.90 9.69 0.51
N GLY A 178 6.82 9.05 0.95
CA GLY A 178 6.45 8.95 2.36
C GLY A 178 6.20 7.48 2.69
N ASP A 179 6.69 7.07 3.84
CA ASP A 179 6.67 5.69 4.31
C ASP A 179 5.40 5.42 5.12
N TYR A 180 4.89 4.21 4.98
CA TYR A 180 3.77 3.75 5.79
C TYR A 180 3.88 2.25 6.08
N ARG A 181 3.30 1.83 7.21
CA ARG A 181 3.06 0.43 7.54
C ARG A 181 1.58 0.21 7.74
N VAL A 182 0.99 -0.72 6.99
CA VAL A 182 -0.39 -1.16 7.22
C VAL A 182 -0.42 -2.44 8.04
N SER A 183 -1.34 -2.50 9.02
CA SER A 183 -1.60 -3.65 9.86
C SER A 183 -3.03 -4.16 9.69
N PHE A 184 -3.19 -5.47 9.52
CA PHE A 184 -4.51 -6.10 9.43
C PHE A 184 -4.85 -6.93 10.66
N SER A 185 -6.13 -6.99 11.01
CA SER A 185 -6.65 -7.98 11.96
C SER A 185 -6.40 -9.42 11.48
N SER A 186 -6.31 -10.36 12.43
CA SER A 186 -5.87 -11.74 12.19
C SER A 186 -6.80 -12.59 11.32
N ASN A 187 -7.98 -12.10 10.93
CA ASN A 187 -8.93 -12.76 10.03
C ASN A 187 -8.72 -12.43 8.55
N VAL A 188 -7.65 -11.69 8.23
CA VAL A 188 -7.25 -11.32 6.88
C VAL A 188 -6.08 -12.17 6.41
N SER A 189 -6.04 -12.45 5.10
CA SER A 189 -4.89 -13.02 4.41
C SER A 189 -4.52 -12.11 3.24
N LEU A 190 -3.23 -11.80 3.10
CA LEU A 190 -2.70 -10.97 2.02
C LEU A 190 -2.50 -11.80 0.75
N THR A 191 -2.84 -11.25 -0.42
CA THR A 191 -2.70 -11.95 -1.70
C THR A 191 -1.36 -11.58 -2.36
N GLY A 192 -0.41 -12.52 -2.46
CA GLY A 192 0.95 -12.22 -2.92
C GLY A 192 1.74 -11.38 -1.90
N ASP A 193 2.93 -10.86 -2.26
CA ASP A 193 3.79 -10.02 -1.37
C ASP A 193 3.16 -8.65 -1.01
N GLY A 194 1.84 -8.53 -1.01
CA GLY A 194 1.09 -7.29 -0.75
C GLY A 194 1.22 -6.21 -1.84
N LYS A 195 2.26 -6.27 -2.68
CA LYS A 195 2.49 -5.30 -3.75
C LYS A 195 2.06 -5.87 -5.09
N VAL A 196 1.19 -5.15 -5.80
CA VAL A 196 0.95 -5.43 -7.22
C VAL A 196 2.28 -5.24 -7.94
N PRO A 197 2.80 -6.23 -8.69
CA PRO A 197 3.99 -6.03 -9.51
C PRO A 197 3.76 -4.83 -10.42
N GLU A 198 4.68 -3.86 -10.40
CA GLU A 198 4.69 -2.77 -11.38
C GLU A 198 4.44 -3.35 -12.78
N PRO A 199 3.67 -2.65 -13.65
CA PRO A 199 3.38 -3.15 -14.98
C PRO A 199 4.68 -3.63 -15.64
N ALA A 200 4.65 -4.80 -16.26
CA ALA A 200 5.81 -5.49 -16.87
C ALA A 200 6.55 -4.71 -17.98
N ALA A 201 6.33 -3.40 -18.11
CA ALA A 201 7.05 -2.46 -18.94
C ALA A 201 8.58 -2.48 -18.68
N LEU A 202 9.02 -2.69 -17.42
CA LEU A 202 10.46 -2.82 -17.12
C LEU A 202 11.04 -4.18 -17.60
N GLY A 203 10.25 -5.25 -17.55
CA GLY A 203 10.66 -6.56 -18.10
C GLY A 203 10.78 -6.57 -19.63
N MET A 204 9.95 -5.77 -20.31
CA MET A 204 9.98 -5.61 -21.78
C MET A 204 11.21 -4.82 -22.26
N LEU A 205 11.75 -3.91 -21.45
CA LEU A 205 12.97 -3.17 -21.79
C LEU A 205 14.21 -4.10 -21.80
N GLY A 206 14.28 -5.03 -20.83
CA GLY A 206 15.37 -6.01 -20.73
C GLY A 206 15.39 -7.05 -21.87
N LEU A 207 14.21 -7.51 -22.29
CA LEU A 207 14.08 -8.44 -23.42
C LEU A 207 14.36 -7.78 -24.78
N GLY A 208 14.04 -6.49 -24.94
CA GLY A 208 14.34 -5.72 -26.15
C GLY A 208 15.85 -5.57 -26.42
N LEU A 209 16.66 -5.37 -25.38
CA LEU A 209 18.11 -5.20 -25.51
C LEU A 209 18.84 -6.53 -25.78
N ALA A 210 18.37 -7.65 -25.21
CA ALA A 210 18.94 -8.97 -25.47
C ALA A 210 18.72 -9.42 -26.93
N GLY A 211 17.59 -9.08 -27.54
CA GLY A 211 17.28 -9.39 -28.94
C GLY A 211 18.23 -8.72 -29.94
N LEU A 212 18.63 -7.46 -29.68
CA LEU A 212 19.56 -6.70 -30.53
C LEU A 212 21.01 -7.23 -30.44
N ALA A 213 21.44 -7.72 -29.28
CA ALA A 213 22.78 -8.28 -29.10
C ALA A 213 22.99 -9.62 -29.84
N LEU A 214 21.94 -10.45 -29.90
CA LEU A 214 21.99 -11.76 -30.58
C LEU A 214 21.91 -11.64 -32.11
N TRP A 215 21.27 -10.60 -32.64
CA TRP A 215 21.19 -10.40 -34.10
C TRP A 215 22.54 -10.00 -34.71
N ARG A 216 23.39 -9.29 -33.95
CA ARG A 216 24.73 -8.87 -34.42
C ARG A 216 25.76 -10.00 -34.52
N ARG A 217 25.57 -11.12 -33.80
CA ARG A 217 26.52 -12.25 -33.82
C ARG A 217 26.33 -13.23 -34.98
N LYS A 218 25.25 -13.11 -35.77
CA LYS A 218 24.98 -13.99 -36.93
C LYS A 218 25.52 -13.45 -38.27
N LYS A 219 26.24 -12.32 -38.27
CA LYS A 219 26.78 -11.66 -39.48
C LYS A 219 28.30 -11.45 -39.46
N ALA A 220 29.03 -12.17 -38.61
CA ALA A 220 30.49 -12.26 -38.65
C ALA A 220 30.91 -13.66 -39.09
#